data_AF-A0A2T2ZUS9-F1
#
_entry.id   AF-A0A2T2ZUS9-F1
#
_cell.length_a   1.000
_cell.length_b   1.000
_cell.length_c   1.000
_cell.angle_alpha   90.00
_cell.angle_beta   90.00
_cell.angle_gamma   90.00
#
_symmetry.space_group_name_H-M   'P 1'
#
loop_
_entity.id
_entity.type
_entity.pdbx_description
1 polymer ?
#
loop_
_entity_poly.entity_id
_entity_poly.type
_entity_poly.pdbx_seq_one_letter_code
_entity_poly.pdbx_strand_id
1 'polypeptide(L)'
;MPGEIRTVCKVSFDKPAKDQPYLHNRWHPDIPSTASIKDGETVKIECLDWTGGQIKNDDSADDVKNVDLTQIHYLSGPFDIEGAEPGDVLLVEIMDVQPFQDQPWGFTGVFAKENGGGFLDEIYPTAAKAIWDFEGIYCTSRHIPHVKFPGLIHPGILGCAPSAEVLATWNKREGELIASSKLADRNVALPPLPQSAHAGSASAATHQKELAEKIGREGARTVPGRPEHGGNCDIKNLSRGSKVYLPVHVPGAKFSVGDLHFSQGDGEISFCGAIEMAGVITIKFKVLKKKQDGQGQGDDELAGLKSPLYIPGPVEPHYGPGRYLYFEGFSVDEHGKQHYLDVTVAYRQTVLRES
;
A
#
# COMPACT_ATOMS: atom_id res chain seq x y z
N MET A 1 -17.36 -30.68 -5.71
CA MET A 1 -15.95 -30.35 -5.38
C MET A 1 -15.81 -28.85 -5.49
N PRO A 2 -15.17 -28.15 -4.54
CA PRO A 2 -14.87 -26.74 -4.76
C PRO A 2 -14.02 -26.63 -6.04
N GLY A 3 -14.42 -25.75 -6.96
CA GLY A 3 -13.69 -25.49 -8.20
C GLY A 3 -12.38 -24.76 -7.93
N GLU A 4 -11.57 -24.59 -8.98
CA GLU A 4 -10.35 -23.78 -8.91
C GLU A 4 -10.69 -22.32 -8.51
N ILE A 5 -9.89 -21.74 -7.62
CA ILE A 5 -9.99 -20.31 -7.30
C ILE A 5 -9.50 -19.53 -8.52
N ARG A 6 -10.40 -18.81 -9.18
CA ARG A 6 -10.06 -18.04 -10.39
C ARG A 6 -9.14 -16.87 -10.06
N THR A 7 -8.25 -16.56 -11.01
CA THR A 7 -7.47 -15.31 -10.99
C THR A 7 -8.26 -14.21 -11.71
N VAL A 8 -8.67 -13.17 -10.98
CA VAL A 8 -9.49 -12.07 -11.52
C VAL A 8 -8.66 -10.99 -12.22
N CYS A 9 -7.39 -10.85 -11.84
CA CYS A 9 -6.43 -9.95 -12.47
C CYS A 9 -5.10 -10.69 -12.65
N LYS A 10 -4.59 -10.69 -13.89
CA LYS A 10 -3.28 -11.24 -14.25
C LYS A 10 -2.39 -10.12 -14.74
N VAL A 11 -1.21 -9.98 -14.17
CA VAL A 11 -0.23 -8.97 -14.59
C VAL A 11 0.75 -9.57 -15.59
N SER A 12 1.49 -8.71 -16.29
CA SER A 12 2.46 -9.13 -17.29
C SER A 12 3.81 -8.48 -17.01
N PHE A 13 4.87 -9.27 -16.88
CA PHE A 13 6.23 -8.73 -16.79
C PHE A 13 6.79 -8.30 -18.16
N ASP A 14 6.20 -8.80 -19.25
CA ASP A 14 6.59 -8.44 -20.62
C ASP A 14 6.01 -7.10 -21.12
N LYS A 15 5.16 -6.45 -20.31
CA LYS A 15 4.48 -5.20 -20.68
C LYS A 15 4.75 -4.13 -19.63
N PRO A 16 5.08 -2.89 -20.02
CA PRO A 16 5.19 -1.79 -19.07
C PRO A 16 3.90 -1.63 -18.25
N ALA A 17 4.02 -1.34 -16.96
CA ALA A 17 2.86 -1.19 -16.07
C ALA A 17 1.85 -0.13 -16.57
N LYS A 18 2.34 0.98 -17.14
CA LYS A 18 1.52 2.04 -17.76
C LYS A 18 0.64 1.59 -18.93
N ASP A 19 0.93 0.44 -19.53
CA ASP A 19 0.22 -0.11 -20.69
C ASP A 19 -0.76 -1.22 -20.28
N GLN A 20 -0.89 -1.53 -18.98
CA GLN A 20 -1.72 -2.61 -18.47
C GLN A 20 -3.06 -2.06 -17.92
N PRO A 21 -4.18 -2.20 -18.64
CA PRO A 21 -5.42 -1.46 -18.37
C PRO A 21 -6.14 -1.84 -17.06
N TYR A 22 -5.71 -2.92 -16.41
CA TYR A 22 -6.20 -3.39 -15.12
C TYR A 22 -5.41 -2.85 -13.92
N LEU A 23 -4.45 -1.94 -14.18
CA LEU A 23 -3.68 -1.22 -13.18
C LEU A 23 -4.12 0.25 -13.11
N HIS A 24 -4.01 0.87 -11.94
CA HIS A 24 -4.14 2.32 -11.77
C HIS A 24 -3.20 2.82 -10.68
N ASN A 25 -2.90 4.11 -10.65
CA ASN A 25 -1.98 4.71 -9.66
C ASN A 25 -2.48 6.01 -9.03
N ARG A 26 -3.79 6.25 -9.12
CA ARG A 26 -4.50 7.35 -8.47
C ARG A 26 -5.74 6.81 -7.79
N TRP A 27 -6.17 7.45 -6.71
CA TRP A 27 -7.48 7.22 -6.13
C TRP A 27 -8.48 8.22 -6.71
N HIS A 28 -9.52 7.72 -7.38
CA HIS A 28 -10.60 8.54 -7.94
C HIS A 28 -11.87 7.70 -8.12
N PRO A 29 -13.07 8.22 -7.81
CA PRO A 29 -14.34 7.46 -7.89
C PRO A 29 -14.63 6.92 -9.30
N ASP A 30 -14.23 7.68 -10.32
CA ASP A 30 -14.62 7.40 -11.72
C ASP A 30 -13.67 6.44 -12.46
N ILE A 31 -12.61 5.90 -11.84
CA ILE A 31 -11.71 4.93 -12.52
C ILE A 31 -12.52 3.69 -12.92
N PRO A 32 -12.60 3.30 -14.21
CA PRO A 32 -13.42 2.16 -14.60
C PRO A 32 -12.97 0.85 -13.92
N SER A 33 -13.94 0.05 -13.46
CA SER A 33 -13.66 -1.23 -12.82
C SER A 33 -13.14 -2.25 -13.83
N THR A 34 -12.16 -3.04 -13.40
CA THR A 34 -11.49 -4.07 -14.19
C THR A 34 -12.33 -5.33 -14.33
N ALA A 35 -13.02 -5.72 -13.27
CA ALA A 35 -13.88 -6.90 -13.23
C ALA A 35 -14.85 -6.83 -12.04
N SER A 36 -15.85 -7.71 -12.06
CA SER A 36 -16.80 -7.91 -10.96
C SER A 36 -16.44 -9.19 -10.17
N ILE A 37 -16.68 -9.15 -8.85
CA ILE A 37 -16.46 -10.24 -7.90
C ILE A 37 -17.74 -10.41 -7.08
N LYS A 38 -18.22 -11.64 -6.94
CA LYS A 38 -19.45 -11.92 -6.20
C LYS A 38 -19.23 -11.79 -4.70
N ASP A 39 -20.27 -11.38 -3.96
CA ASP A 39 -20.26 -11.43 -2.50
C ASP A 39 -19.98 -12.87 -2.01
N GLY A 40 -18.98 -13.03 -1.14
CA GLY A 40 -18.53 -14.33 -0.63
C GLY A 40 -17.56 -15.10 -1.53
N GLU A 41 -17.24 -14.59 -2.73
CA GLU A 41 -16.30 -15.23 -3.65
C GLU A 41 -14.84 -15.07 -3.19
N THR A 42 -14.06 -16.14 -3.33
CA THR A 42 -12.60 -16.11 -3.17
C THR A 42 -11.95 -16.02 -4.55
N VAL A 43 -11.01 -15.09 -4.71
CA VAL A 43 -10.28 -14.84 -5.96
C VAL A 43 -8.79 -14.67 -5.71
N LYS A 44 -7.97 -14.90 -6.75
CA LYS A 44 -6.56 -14.50 -6.80
C LYS A 44 -6.42 -13.19 -7.58
N ILE A 45 -5.57 -12.29 -7.08
CA ILE A 45 -5.20 -11.04 -7.73
C ILE A 45 -3.67 -11.03 -7.83
N GLU A 46 -3.16 -10.94 -9.06
CA GLU A 46 -1.74 -10.73 -9.30
C GLU A 46 -1.41 -9.24 -9.19
N CYS A 47 -0.23 -8.92 -8.65
CA CYS A 47 0.28 -7.57 -8.46
C CYS A 47 1.72 -7.48 -8.97
N LEU A 48 2.05 -6.39 -9.65
CA LEU A 48 3.45 -5.99 -9.84
C LEU A 48 4.00 -5.44 -8.52
N ASP A 49 5.33 -5.25 -8.44
CA ASP A 49 5.90 -4.37 -7.41
C ASP A 49 5.36 -2.94 -7.62
N TRP A 50 5.34 -2.13 -6.57
CA TRP A 50 4.71 -0.81 -6.59
C TRP A 50 5.28 0.16 -7.64
N THR A 51 6.54 -0.01 -8.02
CA THR A 51 7.20 0.82 -9.04
C THR A 51 6.81 0.43 -10.46
N GLY A 52 6.20 -0.75 -10.65
CA GLY A 52 5.91 -1.31 -11.95
C GLY A 52 7.16 -1.83 -12.66
N GLY A 53 8.15 -2.30 -11.90
CA GLY A 53 9.40 -2.86 -12.41
C GLY A 53 10.48 -1.84 -12.75
N GLN A 54 10.48 -0.65 -12.13
CA GLN A 54 11.58 0.31 -12.30
C GLN A 54 12.87 -0.18 -11.64
N ILE A 55 12.75 -0.84 -10.47
CA ILE A 55 13.88 -1.37 -9.70
C ILE A 55 14.29 -2.75 -10.22
N LYS A 56 15.60 -2.99 -10.29
CA LYS A 56 16.21 -4.19 -10.87
C LYS A 56 16.97 -4.98 -9.82
N ASN A 57 17.01 -6.30 -10.03
CA ASN A 57 17.87 -7.20 -9.26
C ASN A 57 19.32 -7.11 -9.78
N ASP A 58 20.02 -6.10 -9.29
CA ASP A 58 21.45 -5.89 -9.50
C ASP A 58 22.04 -5.19 -8.27
N ASP A 59 23.34 -4.89 -8.33
CA ASP A 59 24.11 -4.36 -7.21
C ASP A 59 24.36 -2.83 -7.34
N SER A 60 23.55 -2.13 -8.15
CA SER A 60 23.59 -0.66 -8.28
C SER A 60 22.35 -0.02 -7.66
N ALA A 61 22.52 1.00 -6.82
CA ALA A 61 21.39 1.77 -6.28
C ALA A 61 20.92 2.91 -7.20
N ASP A 62 21.43 3.00 -8.44
CA ASP A 62 21.07 4.07 -9.37
C ASP A 62 19.59 4.05 -9.77
N ASP A 63 18.96 2.88 -9.82
CA ASP A 63 17.52 2.77 -10.09
C ASP A 63 16.68 3.31 -8.93
N VAL A 64 17.04 3.05 -7.67
CA VAL A 64 16.41 3.66 -6.48
C VAL A 64 16.65 5.16 -6.46
N LYS A 65 17.86 5.62 -6.81
CA LYS A 65 18.18 7.05 -6.90
C LYS A 65 17.32 7.78 -7.92
N ASN A 66 17.10 7.17 -9.08
CA ASN A 66 16.47 7.80 -10.24
C ASN A 66 15.01 7.34 -10.48
N VAL A 67 14.42 6.60 -9.55
CA VAL A 67 13.04 6.11 -9.67
C VAL A 67 12.08 7.29 -9.86
N ASP A 68 11.13 7.12 -10.78
CA ASP A 68 10.09 8.11 -11.03
C ASP A 68 8.93 7.89 -10.04
N LEU A 69 9.02 8.56 -8.89
CA LEU A 69 7.99 8.56 -7.86
C LEU A 69 6.67 9.24 -8.29
N THR A 70 6.52 9.67 -9.55
CA THR A 70 5.21 10.11 -10.09
C THR A 70 4.35 8.95 -10.60
N GLN A 71 4.99 7.82 -10.94
CA GLN A 71 4.35 6.60 -11.48
C GLN A 71 3.72 5.71 -10.40
N ILE A 72 4.15 5.86 -9.15
CA ILE A 72 3.77 4.99 -8.04
C ILE A 72 2.36 5.32 -7.50
N HIS A 73 1.64 4.37 -6.90
CA HIS A 73 1.89 2.92 -6.84
C HIS A 73 1.01 2.25 -7.90
N TYR A 74 1.49 1.27 -8.66
CA TYR A 74 0.63 0.53 -9.59
C TYR A 74 -0.21 -0.52 -8.83
N LEU A 75 -1.50 -0.22 -8.65
CA LEU A 75 -2.46 -1.07 -7.96
C LEU A 75 -3.25 -1.92 -8.96
N SER A 76 -3.48 -3.19 -8.61
CA SER A 76 -4.40 -4.07 -9.33
C SER A 76 -5.84 -3.77 -8.94
N GLY A 77 -6.68 -3.43 -9.92
CA GLY A 77 -8.08 -3.04 -9.70
C GLY A 77 -8.47 -1.78 -10.50
N PRO A 78 -9.57 -1.10 -10.14
CA PRO A 78 -10.50 -1.48 -9.09
C PRO A 78 -11.40 -2.65 -9.49
N PHE A 79 -11.86 -3.42 -8.51
CA PHE A 79 -12.83 -4.51 -8.68
C PHE A 79 -14.19 -4.10 -8.08
N ASP A 80 -15.27 -4.33 -8.83
CA ASP A 80 -16.62 -4.16 -8.31
C ASP A 80 -16.99 -5.39 -7.48
N ILE A 81 -17.42 -5.16 -6.24
CA ILE A 81 -17.98 -6.18 -5.36
C ILE A 81 -19.50 -6.11 -5.48
N GLU A 82 -20.11 -7.19 -5.99
CA GLU A 82 -21.55 -7.22 -6.27
C GLU A 82 -22.38 -6.93 -5.02
N GLY A 83 -23.28 -5.95 -5.13
CA GLY A 83 -24.22 -5.58 -4.06
C GLY A 83 -23.65 -4.66 -2.97
N ALA A 84 -22.37 -4.25 -3.08
CA ALA A 84 -21.79 -3.23 -2.20
C ALA A 84 -22.30 -1.83 -2.58
N GLU A 85 -22.81 -1.08 -1.59
CA GLU A 85 -23.35 0.26 -1.77
C GLU A 85 -22.72 1.25 -0.77
N PRO A 86 -22.71 2.56 -1.08
CA PRO A 86 -22.21 3.57 -0.14
C PRO A 86 -22.85 3.47 1.26
N GLY A 87 -21.99 3.43 2.28
CA GLY A 87 -22.33 3.26 3.69
C GLY A 87 -22.29 1.82 4.19
N ASP A 88 -22.17 0.82 3.30
CA ASP A 88 -21.85 -0.55 3.68
C ASP A 88 -20.40 -0.65 4.19
N VAL A 89 -20.06 -1.80 4.77
CA VAL A 89 -18.68 -2.17 5.11
C VAL A 89 -18.28 -3.38 4.28
N LEU A 90 -17.13 -3.30 3.64
CA LEU A 90 -16.53 -4.41 2.92
C LEU A 90 -15.58 -5.16 3.87
N LEU A 91 -15.96 -6.35 4.30
CA LEU A 91 -15.05 -7.28 4.95
C LEU A 91 -14.19 -7.95 3.89
N VAL A 92 -12.88 -7.83 4.05
CA VAL A 92 -11.85 -8.44 3.21
C VAL A 92 -11.09 -9.43 4.09
N GLU A 93 -11.13 -10.71 3.73
CA GLU A 93 -10.34 -11.76 4.36
C GLU A 93 -9.14 -12.07 3.46
N ILE A 94 -7.92 -11.82 3.95
CA ILE A 94 -6.66 -12.13 3.24
C ILE A 94 -6.40 -13.61 3.45
N MET A 95 -6.70 -14.43 2.45
CA MET A 95 -6.56 -15.88 2.56
C MET A 95 -5.09 -16.32 2.46
N ASP A 96 -4.33 -15.67 1.57
CA ASP A 96 -2.90 -15.91 1.39
C ASP A 96 -2.25 -14.75 0.60
N VAL A 97 -0.93 -14.59 0.74
CA VAL A 97 -0.09 -13.66 -0.02
C VAL A 97 1.23 -14.37 -0.30
N GLN A 98 1.62 -14.47 -1.56
CA GLN A 98 2.84 -15.18 -1.97
C GLN A 98 3.59 -14.43 -3.07
N PRO A 99 4.94 -14.45 -3.10
CA PRO A 99 5.69 -14.00 -4.26
C PRO A 99 5.40 -14.87 -5.48
N PHE A 100 5.64 -14.33 -6.66
CA PHE A 100 5.71 -15.13 -7.88
C PHE A 100 6.86 -16.14 -7.80
N GLN A 101 6.59 -17.42 -8.10
CA GLN A 101 7.59 -18.49 -7.99
C GLN A 101 8.70 -18.35 -9.05
N ASP A 102 8.39 -17.71 -10.17
CA ASP A 102 9.32 -17.37 -11.25
C ASP A 102 9.98 -15.99 -11.08
N GLN A 103 9.59 -15.23 -10.05
CA GLN A 103 10.25 -14.00 -9.60
C GLN A 103 10.48 -14.04 -8.07
N PRO A 104 11.26 -15.01 -7.54
CA PRO A 104 11.40 -15.22 -6.10
C PRO A 104 12.42 -14.24 -5.48
N TRP A 105 12.24 -12.94 -5.72
CA TRP A 105 13.10 -11.90 -5.19
C TRP A 105 12.32 -10.62 -4.91
N GLY A 106 12.91 -9.75 -4.08
CA GLY A 106 12.39 -8.43 -3.78
C GLY A 106 13.51 -7.45 -3.44
N PHE A 107 13.16 -6.22 -3.13
CA PHE A 107 14.13 -5.17 -2.81
C PHE A 107 13.71 -4.35 -1.60
N THR A 108 14.70 -3.81 -0.90
CA THR A 108 14.55 -2.71 0.04
C THR A 108 15.50 -1.62 -0.43
N GLY A 109 15.12 -0.36 -0.26
CA GLY A 109 15.97 0.78 -0.54
C GLY A 109 15.92 1.83 0.54
N VAL A 110 16.80 2.81 0.39
CA VAL A 110 16.70 4.12 1.01
C VAL A 110 16.69 5.10 -0.15
N PHE A 111 15.72 6.02 -0.21
CA PHE A 111 15.74 7.04 -1.26
C PHE A 111 16.83 8.07 -0.99
N ALA A 112 17.32 8.70 -2.06
CA ALA A 112 18.09 9.93 -1.90
C ALA A 112 17.18 11.02 -1.29
N LYS A 113 17.73 11.89 -0.45
CA LYS A 113 16.98 12.99 0.17
C LYS A 113 16.29 13.87 -0.88
N GLU A 114 16.94 14.07 -2.02
CA GLU A 114 16.43 14.90 -3.12
C GLU A 114 15.32 14.21 -3.95
N ASN A 115 15.15 12.89 -3.81
CA ASN A 115 14.16 12.11 -4.56
C ASN A 115 13.41 11.12 -3.66
N GLY A 116 12.65 11.63 -2.70
CA GLY A 116 11.80 10.85 -1.80
C GLY A 116 12.13 11.09 -0.33
N GLY A 117 13.41 11.00 0.03
CA GLY A 117 13.86 11.06 1.42
C GLY A 117 13.35 9.88 2.25
N GLY A 118 13.18 10.09 3.55
CA GLY A 118 12.75 9.03 4.47
C GLY A 118 12.92 9.42 5.92
N PHE A 119 12.72 8.47 6.84
CA PHE A 119 12.71 8.76 8.27
C PHE A 119 14.07 9.21 8.82
N LEU A 120 15.16 8.70 8.22
CA LEU A 120 16.55 8.94 8.60
C LEU A 120 17.37 9.63 7.49
N ASP A 121 16.72 10.34 6.58
CA ASP A 121 17.35 10.96 5.40
C ASP A 121 18.36 12.08 5.70
N GLU A 122 18.39 12.61 6.91
CA GLU A 122 19.44 13.55 7.35
C GLU A 122 20.76 12.84 7.68
N ILE A 123 20.68 11.55 8.02
CA ILE A 123 21.83 10.72 8.42
C ILE A 123 22.27 9.84 7.25
N TYR A 124 21.30 9.32 6.48
CA TYR A 124 21.52 8.53 5.27
C TYR A 124 20.91 9.25 4.05
N PRO A 125 21.53 10.34 3.56
CA PRO A 125 20.94 11.18 2.52
C PRO A 125 21.06 10.59 1.11
N THR A 126 21.91 9.58 0.92
CA THR A 126 22.18 8.97 -0.39
C THR A 126 21.37 7.71 -0.59
N ALA A 127 20.93 7.48 -1.83
CA ALA A 127 20.22 6.27 -2.18
C ALA A 127 21.04 5.00 -1.91
N ALA A 128 20.38 3.95 -1.42
CA ALA A 128 20.93 2.62 -1.20
C ALA A 128 19.91 1.55 -1.59
N LYS A 129 20.39 0.35 -1.89
CA LYS A 129 19.54 -0.80 -2.29
C LYS A 129 20.07 -2.10 -1.68
N ALA A 130 19.15 -2.93 -1.21
CA ALA A 130 19.39 -4.31 -0.82
C ALA A 130 18.40 -5.23 -1.52
N ILE A 131 18.90 -6.18 -2.30
CA ILE A 131 18.09 -7.25 -2.88
C ILE A 131 17.95 -8.43 -1.92
N TRP A 132 16.76 -9.02 -1.91
CA TRP A 132 16.39 -10.18 -1.11
C TRP A 132 15.95 -11.32 -2.01
N ASP A 133 16.48 -12.52 -1.76
CA ASP A 133 16.08 -13.75 -2.43
C ASP A 133 15.12 -14.55 -1.54
N PHE A 134 14.08 -15.12 -2.12
CA PHE A 134 13.02 -15.86 -1.41
C PHE A 134 13.20 -17.37 -1.56
N GLU A 135 13.25 -18.07 -0.42
CA GLU A 135 13.35 -19.52 -0.34
C GLU A 135 12.21 -20.07 0.54
N GLY A 136 11.09 -20.41 -0.10
CA GLY A 136 9.87 -20.83 0.60
C GLY A 136 9.36 -19.71 1.50
N ILE A 137 9.34 -19.93 2.81
CA ILE A 137 8.92 -18.91 3.77
C ILE A 137 10.03 -17.95 4.18
N TYR A 138 11.29 -18.20 3.81
CA TYR A 138 12.45 -17.44 4.26
C TYR A 138 12.94 -16.45 3.21
N CYS A 139 13.63 -15.40 3.65
CA CYS A 139 14.42 -14.53 2.79
C CYS A 139 15.86 -14.37 3.31
N THR A 140 16.78 -14.04 2.40
CA THR A 140 18.17 -13.65 2.68
C THR A 140 18.58 -12.52 1.73
N SER A 141 19.54 -11.68 2.14
CA SER A 141 20.12 -10.68 1.24
C SER A 141 21.63 -10.92 1.07
N ARG A 142 22.11 -10.88 -0.17
CA ARG A 142 23.55 -10.87 -0.46
C ARG A 142 24.27 -9.62 0.04
N HIS A 143 23.53 -8.54 0.33
CA HIS A 143 24.07 -7.29 0.84
C HIS A 143 24.08 -7.21 2.38
N ILE A 144 23.32 -8.09 3.04
CA ILE A 144 23.20 -8.15 4.51
C ILE A 144 23.55 -9.56 4.96
N PRO A 145 24.86 -9.88 5.07
CA PRO A 145 25.29 -11.24 5.36
C PRO A 145 24.81 -11.71 6.74
N HIS A 146 24.63 -13.03 6.86
CA HIS A 146 24.21 -13.71 8.10
C HIS A 146 22.77 -13.45 8.56
N VAL A 147 21.98 -12.72 7.79
CA VAL A 147 20.55 -12.48 8.06
C VAL A 147 19.69 -13.44 7.23
N LYS A 148 18.91 -14.29 7.92
CA LYS A 148 17.87 -15.14 7.35
C LYS A 148 16.67 -15.15 8.28
N PHE A 149 15.47 -14.85 7.78
CA PHE A 149 14.25 -14.86 8.58
C PHE A 149 13.02 -15.20 7.75
N PRO A 150 11.97 -15.76 8.38
CA PRO A 150 10.70 -16.01 7.72
C PRO A 150 9.93 -14.70 7.45
N GLY A 151 9.32 -14.59 6.27
CA GLY A 151 8.52 -13.43 5.88
C GLY A 151 7.21 -13.32 6.66
N LEU A 152 6.87 -12.08 7.05
CA LEU A 152 5.52 -11.70 7.47
C LEU A 152 4.86 -11.03 6.26
N ILE A 153 4.37 -11.87 5.34
CA ILE A 153 3.95 -11.42 4.00
C ILE A 153 2.59 -10.72 4.06
N HIS A 154 2.49 -9.51 3.51
CA HIS A 154 1.31 -8.65 3.57
C HIS A 154 1.24 -7.68 2.37
N PRO A 155 0.07 -7.11 2.05
CA PRO A 155 -0.02 -5.92 1.21
C PRO A 155 0.24 -4.65 2.04
N GLY A 156 1.06 -3.72 1.53
CA GLY A 156 1.16 -2.34 2.00
C GLY A 156 -0.09 -1.54 1.67
N ILE A 157 -0.64 -1.77 0.46
CA ILE A 157 -1.83 -1.06 -0.05
C ILE A 157 -3.01 -2.00 -0.25
N LEU A 158 -4.11 -1.71 0.45
CA LEU A 158 -5.46 -2.15 0.07
C LEU A 158 -6.49 -1.09 0.43
N GLY A 159 -7.56 -0.97 -0.36
CA GLY A 159 -8.59 0.03 -0.07
C GLY A 159 -9.73 0.06 -1.08
N CYS A 160 -10.82 0.71 -0.68
CA CYS A 160 -11.95 1.04 -1.55
C CYS A 160 -11.76 2.42 -2.19
N ALA A 161 -12.38 2.66 -3.34
CA ALA A 161 -12.35 3.98 -3.95
C ALA A 161 -13.11 5.01 -3.09
N PRO A 162 -12.63 6.27 -3.03
CA PRO A 162 -13.35 7.34 -2.34
C PRO A 162 -14.60 7.77 -3.11
N SER A 163 -15.55 8.39 -2.41
CA SER A 163 -16.56 9.24 -3.06
C SER A 163 -15.92 10.55 -3.54
N ALA A 164 -16.63 11.32 -4.37
CA ALA A 164 -16.16 12.65 -4.79
C ALA A 164 -15.95 13.60 -3.60
N GLU A 165 -16.78 13.51 -2.55
CA GLU A 165 -16.67 14.32 -1.33
C GLU A 165 -15.44 13.94 -0.49
N VAL A 166 -15.20 12.63 -0.34
CA VAL A 166 -14.02 12.12 0.37
C VAL A 166 -12.74 12.53 -0.38
N LEU A 167 -12.71 12.38 -1.70
CA LEU A 167 -11.59 12.81 -2.53
C LEU A 167 -11.34 14.33 -2.42
N ALA A 168 -12.40 15.15 -2.48
CA ALA A 168 -12.28 16.59 -2.31
C ALA A 168 -11.73 16.97 -0.93
N THR A 169 -12.13 16.24 0.12
CA THR A 169 -11.62 16.43 1.48
C THR A 169 -10.11 16.15 1.57
N TRP A 170 -9.65 15.07 0.94
CA TRP A 170 -8.22 14.73 0.88
C TRP A 170 -7.41 15.80 0.18
N ASN A 171 -7.80 16.16 -1.05
CA ASN A 171 -7.10 17.15 -1.86
C ASN A 171 -7.05 18.52 -1.16
N LYS A 172 -8.13 18.90 -0.47
CA LYS A 172 -8.19 20.14 0.31
C LYS A 172 -7.20 20.12 1.48
N ARG A 173 -7.29 19.14 2.38
CA ARG A 173 -6.45 19.13 3.60
C ARG A 173 -4.96 18.94 3.29
N GLU A 174 -4.63 18.12 2.30
CA GLU A 174 -3.25 17.91 1.85
C GLU A 174 -2.70 19.17 1.17
N GLY A 175 -3.53 19.85 0.37
CA GLY A 175 -3.20 21.15 -0.22
C GLY A 175 -2.99 22.26 0.82
N GLU A 176 -3.83 22.31 1.86
CA GLU A 176 -3.68 23.25 2.98
C GLU A 176 -2.38 23.02 3.77
N LEU A 177 -1.98 21.75 3.96
CA LEU A 177 -0.68 21.41 4.57
C LEU A 177 0.49 21.90 3.71
N ILE A 178 0.44 21.66 2.39
CA ILE A 178 1.46 22.15 1.45
C ILE A 178 1.56 23.69 1.52
N ALA A 179 0.42 24.38 1.45
CA ALA A 179 0.38 25.85 1.43
C ALA A 179 0.83 26.50 2.75
N SER A 180 0.63 25.82 3.89
CA SER A 180 0.97 26.34 5.23
C SER A 180 2.36 25.91 5.73
N SER A 181 2.96 24.89 5.11
CA SER A 181 4.27 24.37 5.50
C SER A 181 5.38 25.41 5.31
N LYS A 182 6.32 25.43 6.25
CA LYS A 182 7.56 26.23 6.19
C LYS A 182 8.80 25.38 5.94
N LEU A 183 8.62 24.07 5.77
CA LEU A 183 9.71 23.13 5.50
C LEU A 183 10.05 23.22 4.01
N ALA A 184 11.04 24.05 3.67
CA ALA A 184 11.42 24.32 2.27
C ALA A 184 12.19 23.17 1.61
N ASP A 185 12.76 22.26 2.41
CA ASP A 185 13.62 21.16 1.94
C ASP A 185 12.91 19.80 1.85
N ARG A 186 11.59 19.74 2.10
CA ARG A 186 10.82 18.50 2.12
C ARG A 186 9.43 18.67 1.51
N ASN A 187 8.99 17.65 0.76
CA ASN A 187 7.60 17.54 0.32
C ASN A 187 6.75 17.02 1.48
N VAL A 188 5.89 17.86 2.05
CA VAL A 188 5.03 17.48 3.20
C VAL A 188 3.78 16.69 2.81
N ALA A 189 3.36 16.78 1.55
CA ALA A 189 2.33 15.96 0.92
C ALA A 189 2.50 16.04 -0.61
N LEU A 190 1.83 15.15 -1.33
CA LEU A 190 1.90 15.09 -2.79
C LEU A 190 0.51 15.39 -3.39
N PRO A 191 0.33 16.55 -4.06
CA PRO A 191 -0.96 16.91 -4.64
C PRO A 191 -1.29 16.00 -5.83
N PRO A 192 -2.55 16.01 -6.31
CA PRO A 192 -2.90 15.44 -7.61
C PRO A 192 -1.91 15.90 -8.69
N LEU A 193 -1.46 14.94 -9.50
CA LEU A 193 -0.44 15.17 -10.52
C LEU A 193 -0.82 14.40 -11.80
N PRO A 194 -1.16 15.12 -12.89
CA PRO A 194 -1.48 14.50 -14.18
C PRO A 194 -0.32 13.73 -14.80
N GLN A 195 0.91 14.15 -14.53
CA GLN A 195 2.10 13.44 -14.99
C GLN A 195 2.06 12.00 -14.48
N SER A 196 2.28 11.06 -15.40
CA SER A 196 2.34 9.63 -15.13
C SER A 196 1.06 9.03 -14.50
N ALA A 197 -0.07 9.75 -14.53
CA ALA A 197 -1.34 9.21 -14.04
C ALA A 197 -1.84 8.06 -14.93
N HIS A 198 -2.12 6.91 -14.32
CA HIS A 198 -2.76 5.76 -14.92
C HIS A 198 -4.15 5.58 -14.31
N ALA A 199 -5.17 5.74 -15.14
CA ALA A 199 -6.59 5.74 -14.78
C ALA A 199 -7.29 4.42 -15.16
N GLY A 200 -6.59 3.27 -15.05
CA GLY A 200 -7.12 1.99 -15.52
C GLY A 200 -7.36 1.97 -17.03
N SER A 201 -8.42 1.30 -17.45
CA SER A 201 -8.79 1.16 -18.86
C SER A 201 -9.09 2.50 -19.55
N ALA A 202 -9.42 3.56 -18.80
CA ALA A 202 -9.59 4.90 -19.37
C ALA A 202 -8.30 5.46 -19.98
N SER A 203 -7.13 5.10 -19.46
CA SER A 203 -5.83 5.49 -20.05
C SER A 203 -5.55 4.78 -21.38
N ALA A 204 -6.10 3.58 -21.59
CA ALA A 204 -5.92 2.81 -22.82
C ALA A 204 -6.96 3.15 -23.90
N ALA A 205 -8.15 3.63 -23.51
CA ALA A 205 -9.26 3.88 -24.40
C ALA A 205 -9.28 5.32 -24.95
N THR A 206 -9.03 5.50 -26.26
CA THR A 206 -9.04 6.83 -26.90
C THR A 206 -10.33 7.62 -26.67
N HIS A 207 -11.48 6.94 -26.61
CA HIS A 207 -12.78 7.55 -26.37
C HIS A 207 -13.02 7.97 -24.91
N GLN A 208 -12.10 7.63 -23.99
CA GLN A 208 -12.13 7.99 -22.56
C GLN A 208 -11.03 8.97 -22.19
N LYS A 209 -10.39 9.61 -23.17
CA LYS A 209 -9.28 10.55 -22.95
C LYS A 209 -9.64 11.66 -21.95
N GLU A 210 -10.83 12.25 -22.08
CA GLU A 210 -11.29 13.31 -21.15
C GLU A 210 -11.42 12.81 -19.71
N LEU A 211 -11.90 11.57 -19.53
CA LEU A 211 -11.98 10.92 -18.22
C LEU A 211 -10.60 10.66 -17.63
N ALA A 212 -9.66 10.14 -18.43
CA ALA A 212 -8.28 9.93 -18.00
C ALA A 212 -7.60 11.25 -17.60
N GLU A 213 -7.80 12.32 -18.37
CA GLU A 213 -7.28 13.66 -18.04
C GLU A 213 -7.92 14.23 -16.77
N LYS A 214 -9.23 14.04 -16.57
CA LYS A 214 -9.92 14.42 -15.32
C LYS A 214 -9.30 13.70 -14.13
N ILE A 215 -9.17 12.38 -14.20
CA ILE A 215 -8.57 11.55 -13.15
C ILE A 215 -7.11 11.97 -12.89
N GLY A 216 -6.35 12.34 -13.93
CA GLY A 216 -5.00 12.87 -13.74
C GLY A 216 -4.97 14.21 -12.98
N ARG A 217 -5.91 15.11 -13.23
CA ARG A 217 -6.00 16.42 -12.56
C ARG A 217 -6.51 16.35 -11.12
N GLU A 218 -7.43 15.44 -10.84
CA GLU A 218 -8.19 15.41 -9.58
C GLU A 218 -7.83 14.23 -8.68
N GLY A 219 -7.33 13.14 -9.27
CA GLY A 219 -7.05 11.89 -8.57
C GLY A 219 -5.92 12.03 -7.56
N ALA A 220 -6.21 11.63 -6.32
CA ALA A 220 -5.24 11.69 -5.24
C ALA A 220 -4.11 10.69 -5.46
N ARG A 221 -2.89 11.04 -5.03
CA ARG A 221 -1.75 10.12 -5.00
C ARG A 221 -2.03 8.97 -4.03
N THR A 222 -1.55 7.77 -4.35
CA THR A 222 -1.70 6.57 -3.52
C THR A 222 -0.70 6.49 -2.37
N VAL A 223 0.21 7.48 -2.24
CA VAL A 223 1.33 7.48 -1.28
C VAL A 223 0.90 7.44 0.19
N PRO A 224 0.01 8.32 0.70
CA PRO A 224 -0.45 8.18 2.07
C PRO A 224 -1.65 7.24 2.16
N GLY A 225 -1.64 6.39 3.19
CA GLY A 225 -2.86 5.83 3.76
C GLY A 225 -3.75 6.94 4.30
N ARG A 226 -5.05 6.72 4.22
CA ARG A 226 -6.05 7.70 4.66
C ARG A 226 -7.06 7.04 5.58
N PRO A 227 -7.43 7.72 6.68
CA PRO A 227 -8.32 7.14 7.68
C PRO A 227 -9.68 6.80 7.09
N GLU A 228 -10.11 7.35 5.96
CA GLU A 228 -11.44 7.09 5.41
C GLU A 228 -11.55 5.77 4.63
N HIS A 229 -10.45 5.22 4.12
CA HIS A 229 -10.52 4.09 3.18
C HIS A 229 -9.42 3.04 3.29
N GLY A 230 -8.43 3.24 4.15
CA GLY A 230 -7.20 2.43 4.17
C GLY A 230 -6.20 3.03 3.18
N GLY A 231 -5.93 2.34 2.09
CA GLY A 231 -4.89 2.72 1.14
C GLY A 231 -3.52 2.24 1.63
N ASN A 232 -2.52 3.10 1.56
CA ASN A 232 -1.14 2.77 1.94
C ASN A 232 -0.90 2.86 3.44
N CYS A 233 -1.25 1.80 4.17
CA CYS A 233 -1.18 1.80 5.62
C CYS A 233 0.08 1.12 6.16
N ASP A 234 0.74 0.27 5.36
CA ASP A 234 2.01 -0.38 5.71
C ASP A 234 2.00 -1.06 7.08
N ILE A 235 0.88 -1.72 7.38
CA ILE A 235 0.68 -2.47 8.62
C ILE A 235 1.14 -3.90 8.38
N LYS A 236 2.37 -4.23 8.79
CA LYS A 236 2.92 -5.60 8.63
C LYS A 236 2.03 -6.70 9.20
N ASN A 237 1.27 -6.40 10.26
CA ASN A 237 0.35 -7.35 10.90
C ASN A 237 -0.94 -7.58 10.09
N LEU A 238 -1.22 -6.79 9.05
CA LEU A 238 -2.28 -7.02 8.07
C LEU A 238 -1.85 -8.10 7.05
N SER A 239 -1.40 -9.24 7.58
CA SER A 239 -0.78 -10.33 6.83
C SER A 239 -1.74 -11.47 6.49
N ARG A 240 -1.19 -12.63 6.13
CA ARG A 240 -1.94 -13.85 5.77
C ARG A 240 -2.90 -14.27 6.90
N GLY A 241 -4.16 -14.46 6.53
CA GLY A 241 -5.26 -14.81 7.41
C GLY A 241 -5.88 -13.61 8.14
N SER A 242 -5.38 -12.39 7.94
CA SER A 242 -5.97 -11.19 8.52
C SER A 242 -7.33 -10.85 7.92
N LYS A 243 -8.10 -10.06 8.67
CA LYS A 243 -9.37 -9.48 8.23
C LYS A 243 -9.27 -7.97 8.30
N VAL A 244 -9.81 -7.30 7.28
CA VAL A 244 -9.96 -5.84 7.28
C VAL A 244 -11.40 -5.46 6.91
N TYR A 245 -11.91 -4.48 7.64
CA TYR A 245 -13.25 -3.93 7.45
C TYR A 245 -13.08 -2.55 6.83
N LEU A 246 -13.43 -2.38 5.55
CA LEU A 246 -13.25 -1.14 4.80
C LEU A 246 -14.58 -0.41 4.62
N PRO A 247 -14.66 0.90 4.90
CA PRO A 247 -15.84 1.69 4.56
C PRO A 247 -16.07 1.74 3.03
N VAL A 248 -17.33 1.56 2.59
CA VAL A 248 -17.72 1.67 1.18
C VAL A 248 -18.25 3.06 0.87
N HIS A 249 -17.64 3.75 -0.10
CA HIS A 249 -17.99 5.14 -0.46
C HIS A 249 -18.65 5.29 -1.83
N VAL A 250 -18.53 4.27 -2.69
CA VAL A 250 -19.09 4.25 -4.06
C VAL A 250 -19.76 2.91 -4.34
N PRO A 251 -20.73 2.85 -5.27
CA PRO A 251 -21.31 1.57 -5.71
C PRO A 251 -20.23 0.59 -6.16
N GLY A 252 -20.38 -0.67 -5.79
CA GLY A 252 -19.41 -1.72 -6.05
C GLY A 252 -18.14 -1.67 -5.19
N ALA A 253 -17.99 -0.70 -4.28
CA ALA A 253 -16.80 -0.43 -3.46
C ALA A 253 -15.51 -0.08 -4.22
N LYS A 254 -15.31 -0.64 -5.43
CA LYS A 254 -14.15 -0.40 -6.30
C LYS A 254 -12.85 -0.65 -5.56
N PHE A 255 -12.69 -1.89 -5.09
CA PHE A 255 -11.56 -2.33 -4.28
C PHE A 255 -10.29 -2.48 -5.13
N SER A 256 -9.16 -2.02 -4.60
CA SER A 256 -7.84 -2.20 -5.21
C SER A 256 -6.81 -2.64 -4.18
N VAL A 257 -5.78 -3.34 -4.66
CA VAL A 257 -4.67 -3.86 -3.84
C VAL A 257 -3.38 -3.85 -4.65
N GLY A 258 -2.25 -3.71 -3.96
CA GLY A 258 -0.93 -3.72 -4.58
C GLY A 258 0.13 -3.67 -3.49
N ASP A 259 1.36 -3.32 -3.89
CA ASP A 259 2.43 -3.01 -2.96
C ASP A 259 2.71 -4.18 -2.00
N LEU A 260 3.00 -5.35 -2.56
CA LEU A 260 3.13 -6.55 -1.76
C LEU A 260 4.51 -6.58 -1.10
N HIS A 261 4.51 -6.87 0.19
CA HIS A 261 5.69 -6.91 1.03
C HIS A 261 5.96 -8.35 1.47
N PHE A 262 7.16 -8.85 1.22
CA PHE A 262 7.59 -10.14 1.79
C PHE A 262 7.77 -10.03 3.31
N SER A 263 8.29 -8.89 3.78
CA SER A 263 8.36 -8.55 5.21
C SER A 263 8.64 -7.06 5.40
N GLN A 264 8.38 -6.52 6.59
CA GLN A 264 8.58 -5.11 6.91
C GLN A 264 8.83 -4.95 8.42
N GLY A 265 9.60 -3.93 8.81
CA GLY A 265 9.68 -3.42 10.18
C GLY A 265 8.50 -2.50 10.54
N ASP A 266 8.31 -2.19 11.82
CA ASP A 266 7.32 -1.16 12.18
C ASP A 266 7.77 0.22 11.70
N GLY A 267 6.82 1.04 11.25
CA GLY A 267 7.05 2.39 10.77
C GLY A 267 7.75 2.50 9.42
N GLU A 268 8.16 1.38 8.81
CA GLU A 268 8.74 1.32 7.46
C GLU A 268 9.82 2.41 7.20
N ILE A 269 10.74 2.55 8.16
CA ILE A 269 11.59 3.74 8.29
C ILE A 269 12.46 4.06 7.05
N SER A 270 12.71 3.09 6.19
CA SER A 270 13.49 3.25 4.97
C SER A 270 12.73 3.91 3.82
N PHE A 271 11.40 3.97 3.91
CA PHE A 271 10.43 4.53 2.95
C PHE A 271 10.39 3.90 1.55
N CYS A 272 11.53 3.61 0.93
CA CYS A 272 11.61 2.62 -0.16
C CYS A 272 11.61 1.22 0.48
N GLY A 273 10.65 0.99 1.36
CA GLY A 273 10.75 0.04 2.45
C GLY A 273 9.84 -1.14 2.27
N ALA A 274 9.75 -1.91 3.34
CA ALA A 274 9.55 -3.35 3.27
C ALA A 274 10.57 -4.07 2.38
N ILE A 275 10.35 -5.36 2.20
CA ILE A 275 10.92 -6.15 1.12
C ILE A 275 9.87 -6.20 0.02
N GLU A 276 9.99 -5.26 -0.91
CA GLU A 276 9.08 -5.01 -2.01
C GLU A 276 9.10 -6.15 -3.01
N MET A 277 7.93 -6.60 -3.46
CA MET A 277 7.84 -7.70 -4.40
C MET A 277 6.61 -7.63 -5.32
N ALA A 278 6.74 -8.25 -6.49
CA ALA A 278 5.58 -8.69 -7.24
C ALA A 278 5.05 -10.02 -6.66
N GLY A 279 3.75 -10.26 -6.75
CA GLY A 279 3.18 -11.48 -6.20
C GLY A 279 1.69 -11.68 -6.45
N VAL A 280 1.13 -12.63 -5.71
CA VAL A 280 -0.28 -13.01 -5.79
C VAL A 280 -0.89 -12.92 -4.40
N ILE A 281 -2.00 -12.19 -4.31
CA ILE A 281 -2.84 -12.15 -3.11
C ILE A 281 -4.14 -12.91 -3.37
N THR A 282 -4.51 -13.81 -2.45
CA THR A 282 -5.79 -14.52 -2.47
C THR A 282 -6.71 -13.88 -1.45
N ILE A 283 -7.86 -13.39 -1.87
CA ILE A 283 -8.78 -12.62 -1.04
C ILE A 283 -10.19 -13.18 -1.15
N LYS A 284 -10.93 -13.11 -0.05
CA LYS A 284 -12.37 -13.31 -0.02
C LYS A 284 -13.08 -12.06 0.48
N PHE A 285 -14.20 -11.72 -0.14
CA PHE A 285 -14.99 -10.55 0.24
C PHE A 285 -16.30 -10.95 0.92
N LYS A 286 -16.77 -10.11 1.83
CA LYS A 286 -18.13 -10.13 2.35
C LYS A 286 -18.67 -8.71 2.47
N VAL A 287 -19.82 -8.44 1.87
CA VAL A 287 -20.52 -7.16 2.04
C VAL A 287 -21.36 -7.21 3.32
N LEU A 288 -21.07 -6.31 4.24
CA LEU A 288 -21.83 -6.09 5.46
C LEU A 288 -22.74 -4.87 5.25
N LYS A 289 -24.04 -5.12 5.17
CA LYS A 289 -25.01 -4.08 4.80
C LYS A 289 -25.20 -3.07 5.91
N LYS A 290 -25.28 -1.80 5.54
CA LYS A 290 -25.74 -0.74 6.46
C LYS A 290 -27.17 -1.03 6.91
N LYS A 291 -27.50 -0.68 8.16
CA LYS A 291 -28.89 -0.66 8.61
C LYS A 291 -29.65 0.44 7.87
N GLN A 292 -30.77 0.10 7.24
CA GLN A 292 -31.76 1.07 6.77
C GLN A 292 -32.76 1.32 7.91
N ASP A 293 -32.91 2.58 8.33
CA ASP A 293 -34.03 3.13 9.10
C ASP A 293 -34.74 2.17 10.09
N GLY A 294 -33.97 1.54 10.99
CA GLY A 294 -34.51 0.69 12.05
C GLY A 294 -35.15 -0.64 11.61
N GLN A 295 -35.02 -1.04 10.34
CA GLN A 295 -35.48 -2.34 9.84
C GLN A 295 -34.40 -3.01 8.97
N GLY A 296 -33.81 -4.10 9.48
CA GLY A 296 -32.89 -4.94 8.71
C GLY A 296 -31.91 -5.74 9.57
N GLN A 297 -31.34 -6.80 9.00
CA GLN A 297 -30.27 -7.64 9.58
C GLN A 297 -28.87 -7.01 9.43
N GLY A 298 -28.75 -5.68 9.58
CA GLY A 298 -27.43 -5.02 9.57
C GLY A 298 -26.71 -5.21 10.90
N ASP A 299 -25.38 -5.27 10.88
CA ASP A 299 -24.55 -5.39 12.08
C ASP A 299 -24.52 -4.04 12.82
N ASP A 300 -25.01 -4.00 14.06
CA ASP A 300 -25.14 -2.76 14.86
C ASP A 300 -23.79 -2.12 15.18
N GLU A 301 -22.73 -2.92 15.27
CA GLU A 301 -21.43 -2.46 15.77
C GLU A 301 -20.57 -1.79 14.69
N LEU A 302 -20.86 -2.04 13.42
CA LEU A 302 -20.07 -1.55 12.27
C LEU A 302 -20.79 -0.45 11.46
N ALA A 303 -22.03 -0.13 11.82
CA ALA A 303 -22.78 0.94 11.16
C ALA A 303 -22.09 2.30 11.33
N GLY A 304 -21.78 2.96 10.21
CA GLY A 304 -21.12 4.27 10.23
C GLY A 304 -19.62 4.22 10.49
N LEU A 305 -18.97 3.10 10.17
CA LEU A 305 -17.52 2.95 10.24
C LEU A 305 -16.83 4.07 9.44
N LYS A 306 -16.10 4.94 10.15
CA LYS A 306 -15.37 6.07 9.54
C LYS A 306 -13.96 5.69 9.11
N SER A 307 -13.40 4.65 9.71
CA SER A 307 -12.04 4.22 9.43
C SER A 307 -11.89 2.71 9.45
N PRO A 308 -10.96 2.15 8.64
CA PRO A 308 -10.77 0.72 8.62
C PRO A 308 -10.48 0.12 9.99
N LEU A 309 -10.93 -1.11 10.18
CA LEU A 309 -10.55 -1.95 11.31
C LEU A 309 -9.73 -3.12 10.81
N TYR A 310 -8.67 -3.46 11.53
CA TYR A 310 -7.75 -4.53 11.17
C TYR A 310 -7.74 -5.59 12.28
N ILE A 311 -7.93 -6.85 11.90
CA ILE A 311 -7.79 -8.00 12.78
C ILE A 311 -6.62 -8.83 12.25
N PRO A 312 -5.52 -8.96 13.01
CA PRO A 312 -4.39 -9.78 12.61
C PRO A 312 -4.78 -11.24 12.36
N GLY A 313 -4.13 -11.85 11.38
CA GLY A 313 -4.27 -13.25 11.05
C GLY A 313 -3.53 -14.17 12.02
N PRO A 314 -3.79 -15.48 11.96
CA PRO A 314 -3.14 -16.47 12.81
C PRO A 314 -1.73 -16.87 12.35
N VAL A 315 -1.20 -16.28 11.27
CA VAL A 315 0.07 -16.67 10.65
C VAL A 315 1.12 -15.56 10.85
N GLU A 316 1.94 -15.70 11.89
CA GLU A 316 3.04 -14.78 12.15
C GLU A 316 4.36 -15.52 12.44
N PRO A 317 5.52 -14.98 12.02
CA PRO A 317 6.81 -15.41 12.51
C PRO A 317 6.92 -15.35 14.03
N HIS A 318 7.07 -16.51 14.68
CA HIS A 318 7.30 -16.55 16.12
C HIS A 318 8.82 -16.49 16.42
N TYR A 319 9.34 -15.28 16.62
CA TYR A 319 10.75 -15.08 16.98
C TYR A 319 11.09 -15.47 18.43
N GLY A 320 10.09 -15.72 19.27
CA GLY A 320 10.22 -16.29 20.62
C GLY A 320 10.63 -15.30 21.72
N PRO A 321 10.15 -15.49 22.97
CA PRO A 321 10.56 -14.67 24.09
C PRO A 321 12.06 -14.87 24.38
N GLY A 322 12.79 -13.77 24.57
CA GLY A 322 14.24 -13.78 24.84
C GLY A 322 15.14 -13.64 23.61
N ARG A 323 14.59 -13.46 22.39
CA ARG A 323 15.37 -13.14 21.19
C ARG A 323 15.32 -11.67 20.78
N TYR A 324 14.52 -10.86 21.47
CA TYR A 324 14.46 -9.43 21.25
C TYR A 324 15.51 -8.72 22.10
N LEU A 325 16.32 -7.90 21.46
CA LEU A 325 17.05 -6.82 22.09
C LEU A 325 16.22 -5.56 21.96
N TYR A 326 16.01 -4.84 23.06
CA TYR A 326 15.18 -3.63 23.09
C TYR A 326 16.06 -2.39 23.15
N PHE A 327 15.69 -1.40 22.35
CA PHE A 327 16.28 -0.07 22.39
C PHE A 327 15.22 0.92 22.84
N GLU A 328 15.65 2.01 23.46
CA GLU A 328 14.78 3.06 23.97
C GLU A 328 15.18 4.41 23.38
N GLY A 329 14.19 5.21 23.02
CA GLY A 329 14.37 6.59 22.61
C GLY A 329 13.38 7.50 23.32
N PHE A 330 13.75 8.76 23.46
CA PHE A 330 12.99 9.78 24.18
C PHE A 330 12.77 10.97 23.25
N SER A 331 11.84 11.86 23.60
CA SER A 331 11.57 13.10 22.84
C SER A 331 12.68 14.15 23.02
N VAL A 332 13.93 13.77 22.76
CA VAL A 332 15.13 14.61 22.75
C VAL A 332 15.88 14.25 21.46
N ASP A 333 16.05 15.20 20.55
CA ASP A 333 16.67 14.90 19.25
C ASP A 333 18.20 14.72 19.33
N GLU A 334 18.81 14.36 18.20
CA GLU A 334 20.24 14.14 18.00
C GLU A 334 21.10 15.38 18.28
N HIS A 335 20.49 16.56 18.41
CA HIS A 335 21.16 17.81 18.79
C HIS A 335 20.96 18.17 20.26
N GLY A 336 20.28 17.30 21.03
CA GLY A 336 19.99 17.50 22.45
C GLY A 336 18.81 18.44 22.72
N LYS A 337 18.02 18.82 21.70
CA LYS A 337 16.85 19.68 21.89
C LYS A 337 15.69 18.86 22.42
N GLN A 338 15.07 19.35 23.50
CA GLN A 338 13.88 18.77 24.10
C GLN A 338 12.63 19.04 23.24
N HIS A 339 11.87 17.99 22.99
CA HIS A 339 10.54 18.03 22.37
C HIS A 339 9.46 17.60 23.37
N TYR A 340 8.21 17.98 23.14
CA TYR A 340 7.08 17.69 24.02
C TYR A 340 6.23 16.55 23.46
N LEU A 341 6.25 15.38 24.11
CA LEU A 341 5.45 14.20 23.77
C LEU A 341 5.51 13.82 22.27
N ASP A 342 6.70 13.91 21.70
CA ASP A 342 6.94 13.63 20.29
C ASP A 342 7.41 12.17 20.12
N VAL A 343 6.48 11.31 19.69
CA VAL A 343 6.74 9.89 19.42
C VAL A 343 7.59 9.70 18.16
N THR A 344 7.54 10.63 17.20
CA THR A 344 8.33 10.58 15.97
C THR A 344 9.81 10.74 16.31
N VAL A 345 10.14 11.76 17.12
CA VAL A 345 11.52 11.96 17.61
C VAL A 345 11.96 10.79 18.50
N ALA A 346 11.10 10.34 19.42
CA ALA A 346 11.43 9.21 20.29
C ALA A 346 11.71 7.92 19.50
N TYR A 347 10.92 7.63 18.47
CA TYR A 347 11.14 6.47 17.61
C TYR A 347 12.42 6.62 16.78
N ARG A 348 12.73 7.83 16.26
CA ARG A 348 14.01 8.13 15.60
C ARG A 348 15.20 7.82 16.50
N GLN A 349 15.17 8.28 17.75
CA GLN A 349 16.25 8.02 18.69
C GLN A 349 16.33 6.54 19.10
N THR A 350 15.21 5.82 19.07
CA THR A 350 15.20 4.37 19.31
C THR A 350 15.99 3.64 18.22
N VAL A 351 15.75 3.97 16.95
CA VAL A 351 16.40 3.30 15.82
C VAL A 351 17.86 3.70 15.63
N LEU A 352 18.26 4.93 16.01
CA LEU A 352 19.64 5.40 15.86
C LEU A 352 20.62 4.84 16.90
N ARG A 353 20.15 4.29 18.02
CA ARG A 353 21.05 3.74 19.04
C ARG A 353 21.77 2.45 18.62
N GLU A 354 21.44 1.89 17.45
CA GLU A 354 22.18 0.79 16.84
C GLU A 354 23.34 1.21 15.92
N SER A 355 23.48 2.49 15.55
CA SER A 355 24.50 2.95 14.58
C SER A 355 25.81 3.39 15.21
#